data_AF-A0A528INJ3-F1
#
_entry.id   AF-A0A528INJ3-F1
#
_cell.length_a   1.000
_cell.length_b   1.000
_cell.length_c   1.000
_cell.angle_alpha   90.00
_cell.angle_beta   90.00
_cell.angle_gamma   90.00
#
_symmetry.space_group_name_H-M   'P 1'
#
loop_
_entity.id
_entity.type
_entity.pdbx_description
1 polymer ?
#
loop_
_entity_poly.entity_id
_entity_poly.type
_entity_poly.pdbx_seq_one_letter_code
_entity_poly.pdbx_strand_id
1 'polypeptide(L)' 'DALIGAGYGSAGERCMAISVAVPVGHDTANRLMEKLVPRVESLKVGPSTDSSADFGPLVTAQALERVKGYVDIG' A
#
# COMPACT_ATOMS: atom_id res chain seq x y z
N ASP A 1 -1.88 12.51 -1.09
CA ASP A 1 -2.74 11.39 -0.63
C ASP A 1 -3.16 10.40 -1.70
N ALA A 2 -3.32 10.83 -2.97
CA ALA A 2 -3.82 9.97 -4.04
C ALA A 2 -3.14 8.58 -4.13
N LEU A 3 -1.82 8.50 -4.09
CA LEU A 3 -1.10 7.23 -4.14
C LEU A 3 -1.28 6.35 -2.89
N ILE A 4 -1.46 6.96 -1.71
CA ILE A 4 -1.70 6.20 -0.47
C ILE A 4 -3.07 5.52 -0.56
N GLY A 5 -4.12 6.30 -0.83
CA GLY A 5 -5.47 5.75 -0.94
C GLY A 5 -5.64 4.77 -2.13
N ALA A 6 -5.00 5.07 -3.26
CA ALA A 6 -5.09 4.21 -4.45
C ALA A 6 -4.23 2.95 -4.37
N GLY A 7 -3.11 2.97 -3.63
CA GLY A 7 -2.22 1.82 -3.46
C GLY A 7 -2.60 0.91 -2.30
N TYR A 8 -2.98 1.49 -1.15
CA TYR A 8 -3.19 0.74 0.10
C TYR A 8 -4.65 0.63 0.52
N GLY A 9 -5.54 1.47 -0.04
CA GLY A 9 -6.97 1.41 0.27
C GLY A 9 -7.57 0.04 -0.04
N SER A 10 -8.38 -0.49 0.89
CA SER A 10 -8.88 -1.88 0.84
C SER A 10 -7.76 -2.91 0.76
N ALA A 11 -6.64 -2.66 1.45
CA ALA A 11 -5.43 -3.49 1.43
C ALA A 11 -4.87 -3.76 0.01
N GLY A 12 -5.16 -2.87 -0.95
CA GLY A 12 -4.77 -3.04 -2.35
C GLY A 12 -5.57 -4.10 -3.12
N GLU A 13 -6.58 -4.74 -2.51
CA GLU A 13 -7.44 -5.76 -3.14
C GLU A 13 -8.50 -5.13 -4.07
N ARG A 14 -8.06 -4.28 -5.01
CA ARG A 14 -8.90 -3.57 -5.97
C ARG A 14 -8.30 -3.73 -7.37
N CYS A 15 -9.12 -4.06 -8.35
CA CYS A 15 -8.70 -4.15 -9.76
C CYS A 15 -8.19 -2.80 -10.33
N MET A 16 -8.55 -1.70 -9.68
CA MET A 16 -8.13 -0.32 -10.01
C MET A 16 -7.10 0.23 -9.01
N ALA A 17 -6.48 -0.61 -8.17
CA ALA A 17 -5.40 -0.17 -7.31
C ALA A 17 -4.20 0.29 -8.16
N ILE A 18 -3.57 1.40 -7.77
CA ILE A 18 -2.32 1.82 -8.40
C ILE A 18 -1.19 1.00 -7.78
N SER A 19 -0.77 -0.04 -8.49
CA SER A 19 0.29 -0.97 -8.06
C SER A 19 1.70 -0.56 -8.49
N VAL A 20 1.82 0.37 -9.45
CA VAL A 20 3.11 0.87 -9.94
C VAL A 20 3.05 2.39 -10.11
N ALA A 21 3.99 3.10 -9.50
CA ALA A 21 4.23 4.52 -9.73
C ALA A 21 5.48 4.70 -10.59
N VAL A 22 5.38 5.48 -11.66
CA VAL A 22 6.49 5.75 -12.59
C VAL A 22 6.84 7.24 -12.55
N PRO A 23 7.67 7.69 -11.59
CA PRO A 23 8.15 9.07 -11.57
C PRO A 23 9.13 9.31 -12.73
N VAL A 24 9.04 10.48 -13.36
CA VAL A 24 9.91 10.85 -14.48
C VAL A 24 11.04 11.75 -13.95
N GLY A 25 12.26 11.20 -13.89
CA GLY A 25 13.47 11.89 -13.44
C GLY A 25 13.85 11.57 -11.98
N HIS A 26 15.15 11.60 -11.70
CA HIS A 26 15.72 11.20 -10.40
C HIS A 26 15.24 12.10 -9.25
N ASP A 27 15.21 13.42 -9.44
CA ASP A 27 14.75 14.36 -8.41
C ASP A 27 13.28 14.11 -8.03
N THR A 28 12.42 13.90 -9.02
CA THR A 28 11.01 13.59 -8.80
C THR A 28 10.84 12.26 -8.06
N ALA A 29 11.62 11.24 -8.39
CA ALA A 29 11.59 9.95 -7.70
C ALA A 29 11.99 10.09 -6.22
N ASN A 30 13.10 10.79 -5.94
CA ASN A 30 13.59 10.98 -4.57
C ASN A 30 12.59 11.76 -3.72
N ARG A 31 12.08 12.87 -4.23
CA ARG A 31 11.07 13.70 -3.52
C ARG A 31 9.74 12.98 -3.32
N LEU A 32 9.38 12.08 -4.23
CA LEU A 32 8.21 11.22 -4.07
C LEU A 32 8.44 10.23 -2.91
N MET A 33 9.59 9.56 -2.89
CA MET A 33 9.96 8.61 -1.83
C MET A 33 10.03 9.28 -0.46
N GLU A 34 10.68 10.44 -0.35
CA GLU A 34 10.77 11.23 0.90
C GLU A 34 9.40 11.52 1.51
N LYS A 35 8.37 11.70 0.67
CA LYS A 35 7.00 11.95 1.14
C LYS A 35 6.21 10.66 1.37
N LEU A 36 6.43 9.62 0.56
CA LEU A 36 5.66 8.39 0.64
C LEU A 36 6.06 7.55 1.85
N VAL A 37 7.36 7.36 2.10
CA VAL A 37 7.86 6.50 3.19
C VAL A 37 7.20 6.81 4.54
N PRO A 38 7.28 8.05 5.09
CA PRO A 38 6.70 8.33 6.40
C PRO A 38 5.17 8.19 6.43
N ARG A 39 4.50 8.39 5.28
CA ARG A 39 3.05 8.23 5.18
C ARG A 39 2.64 6.77 5.18
N VAL A 40 3.37 5.91 4.48
CA VAL A 40 3.14 4.46 4.48
C VAL A 40 3.40 3.89 5.88
N GLU A 41 4.49 4.30 6.53
CA GLU A 41 4.82 3.88 7.90
C GLU A 41 3.76 4.28 8.93
N SER A 42 3.04 5.38 8.69
CA SER A 42 1.98 5.85 9.59
C SER A 42 0.63 5.14 9.43
N LEU A 43 0.47 4.30 8.39
CA LEU A 43 -0.79 3.62 8.12
C LEU A 43 -1.13 2.59 9.21
N LYS A 44 -2.39 2.60 9.63
CA LYS A 44 -2.92 1.69 10.64
C LYS A 44 -3.66 0.53 9.98
N VAL A 45 -3.11 -0.66 10.18
CA VAL A 45 -3.77 -1.93 9.80
C VAL A 45 -4.58 -2.43 11.00
N GLY A 46 -5.87 -2.72 10.80
CA GLY A 46 -6.73 -3.13 11.90
C GLY A 46 -8.00 -3.85 11.46
N PRO A 47 -8.76 -4.43 12.41
CA PRO A 47 -10.06 -5.05 12.11
C PRO A 47 -11.09 -3.97 11.72
N SER A 48 -12.15 -4.37 11.02
CA SER A 48 -13.23 -3.44 10.60
C SER A 48 -13.98 -2.78 11.77
N THR A 49 -13.85 -3.30 12.98
CA THR A 49 -14.41 -2.73 14.21
C THR A 49 -13.58 -1.57 14.77
N ASP A 50 -12.33 -1.41 14.33
CA ASP A 50 -11.49 -0.26 14.69
C ASP A 50 -11.71 0.88 13.69
N SER A 51 -12.39 1.93 14.13
CA SER A 51 -12.66 3.11 13.30
C SER A 51 -11.43 3.96 13.00
N SER A 52 -10.31 3.69 13.66
CA SER A 52 -9.03 4.37 13.42
C SER A 52 -8.14 3.65 12.42
N ALA A 53 -8.52 2.46 11.94
CA ALA A 53 -7.78 1.72 10.93
C ALA A 53 -7.95 2.35 9.54
N ASP A 54 -6.85 2.45 8.80
CA ASP A 54 -6.85 2.93 7.42
C ASP A 54 -7.29 1.84 6.43
N PHE A 55 -6.92 0.58 6.70
CA PHE A 55 -7.37 -0.58 5.93
C PHE A 55 -7.30 -1.88 6.75
N GLY A 56 -8.02 -2.90 6.24
CA GLY A 56 -8.19 -4.20 6.88
C GLY A 56 -7.18 -5.27 6.45
N PRO A 57 -7.38 -6.52 6.91
CA PRO A 57 -6.60 -7.66 6.43
C PRO A 57 -6.96 -8.02 4.98
N LEU A 58 -6.10 -8.84 4.37
CA LEU A 58 -6.43 -9.52 3.11
C LEU A 58 -7.55 -10.55 3.31
N VAL A 59 -8.24 -10.90 2.22
CA VAL A 59 -9.44 -11.74 2.27
C VAL A 59 -9.21 -13.16 2.82
N THR A 60 -8.05 -13.77 2.57
CA THR A 60 -7.72 -15.14 3.02
C THR A 60 -6.25 -15.30 3.38
N ALA A 61 -5.93 -16.34 4.15
CA ALA A 61 -4.55 -16.73 4.46
C ALA A 61 -3.76 -17.09 3.18
N GLN A 62 -4.41 -17.73 2.20
CA GLN A 62 -3.78 -18.05 0.92
C GLN A 62 -3.42 -16.78 0.13
N ALA A 63 -4.27 -15.75 0.17
CA ALA A 63 -3.96 -14.46 -0.44
C ALA A 63 -2.75 -13.80 0.25
N LEU A 64 -2.69 -13.86 1.58
CA LEU A 64 -1.54 -13.37 2.35
C LEU A 64 -0.24 -14.06 1.97
N GLU A 65 -0.21 -15.39 1.94
CA GLU A 65 1.00 -16.13 1.58
C GLU A 65 1.44 -15.87 0.13
N ARG A 66 0.48 -15.72 -0.80
CA ARG A 66 0.79 -15.32 -2.18
C ARG A 66 1.40 -13.92 -2.25
N VAL A 67 0.84 -12.94 -1.53
CA VAL A 67 1.35 -11.56 -1.51
C VAL A 67 2.74 -11.51 -0.89
N LYS A 68 2.97 -12.18 0.25
CA LYS A 68 4.30 -12.31 0.86
C LYS A 68 5.32 -12.89 -0.13
N GLY A 69 4.94 -13.95 -0.84
CA GLY A 69 5.80 -14.55 -1.87
C GLY A 69 6.19 -13.58 -2.99
N TYR A 70 5.31 -12.64 -3.37
CA TYR A 70 5.67 -11.57 -4.32
C TYR A 70 6.56 -10.49 -3.71
N VAL A 71 6.45 -10.20 -2.41
CA VAL A 71 7.34 -9.24 -1.74
C VAL A 71 8.74 -9.82 -1.57
N ASP A 72 8.85 -11.13 -1.29
CA ASP A 72 10.13 -11.80 -1.09
C ASP A 72 10.99 -11.87 -2.37
N ILE A 73 10.39 -11.75 -3.56
CA ILE A 73 11.12 -11.72 -4.84
C ILE A 73 11.62 -10.31 -5.23
N GLY A 74 11.12 -9.24 -4.59
CA GLY A 74 11.50 -7.84 -4.83
C GLY A 74 10.47 -7.02 -5.60
#